data_AF-A0A7J7S9C8-F1
#
_entry.id   AF-A0A7J7S9C8-F1
#
_cell.length_a   1.000
_cell.length_b   1.000
_cell.length_c   1.000
_cell.angle_alpha   90.00
_cell.angle_beta   90.00
_cell.angle_gamma   90.00
#
_symmetry.space_group_name_H-M   'P 1'
#
loop_
_entity.id
_entity.type
_entity.pdbx_description
1 polymer ?
#
loop_
_entity_poly.entity_id
_entity_poly.type
_entity_poly.pdbx_seq_one_letter_code
_entity_poly.pdbx_strand_id
1 'polypeptide(L)'
;MKGLRWRYTRLLSLHLPPRVTGHSWSLAFCTSRDGFSLRSLYRRMEGHSGPVLLVLRDQDGQVFKWTGNNSFFVKGDLDSLMMGSGSGQFGLWLDGDLYRGGSHPCATFNNEVLARQEQFCIMELEAWALS
;
A
#
# COMPACT_ATOMS: atom_id res chain seq x y z
N MET A 1 -22.10 -2.71 0.77
CA MET A 1 -20.69 -2.43 0.40
C MET A 1 -20.00 -3.62 -0.31
N LYS A 2 -20.58 -4.19 -1.39
CA LYS A 2 -19.99 -5.34 -2.13
C LYS A 2 -19.51 -5.00 -3.56
N GLY A 3 -19.76 -3.78 -4.04
CA GLY A 3 -19.60 -3.41 -5.46
C GLY A 3 -18.21 -2.92 -5.90
N LEU A 4 -17.47 -2.21 -5.04
CA LEU A 4 -16.09 -1.76 -5.37
C LEU A 4 -15.07 -2.91 -5.29
N ARG A 5 -15.29 -3.86 -4.37
CA ARG A 5 -14.38 -4.95 -3.99
C ARG A 5 -14.00 -5.92 -5.12
N TRP A 6 -14.86 -6.10 -6.13
CA TRP A 6 -14.63 -7.05 -7.24
C TRP A 6 -14.17 -6.38 -8.54
N ARG A 7 -14.41 -5.07 -8.71
CA ARG A 7 -14.09 -4.37 -9.96
C ARG A 7 -12.59 -4.12 -10.11
N TYR A 8 -11.89 -3.81 -9.01
CA TYR A 8 -10.46 -3.54 -9.03
C TYR A 8 -9.60 -4.79 -8.91
N THR A 9 -10.08 -5.87 -8.27
CA THR A 9 -9.29 -7.11 -8.10
C THR A 9 -8.87 -7.71 -9.43
N ARG A 10 -9.73 -7.67 -10.46
CA ARG A 10 -9.38 -8.14 -11.81
C ARG A 10 -8.32 -7.27 -12.49
N LEU A 11 -8.33 -5.96 -12.26
CA LEU A 11 -7.34 -5.04 -12.82
C LEU A 11 -5.99 -5.17 -12.10
N LEU A 12 -6.04 -5.29 -10.77
CA LEU A 12 -4.86 -5.48 -9.93
C LEU A 12 -4.22 -6.86 -10.18
N SER A 13 -5.02 -7.91 -10.40
CA SER A 13 -4.50 -9.25 -10.68
C SER A 13 -3.63 -9.33 -11.94
N LEU A 14 -3.87 -8.46 -12.93
CA LEU A 14 -3.03 -8.39 -14.14
C LEU A 14 -1.60 -7.89 -13.87
N HIS A 15 -1.40 -7.20 -12.74
CA HIS A 15 -0.12 -6.60 -12.37
C HIS A 15 0.59 -7.37 -11.26
N LEU A 16 -0.06 -8.40 -10.72
CA LEU A 16 0.53 -9.22 -9.67
C LEU A 16 1.60 -10.17 -10.22
N PRO A 17 2.62 -10.49 -9.40
CA PRO A 17 3.59 -11.52 -9.74
C PRO A 17 2.93 -12.87 -10.04
N PRO A 18 3.42 -13.67 -11.02
CA PRO A 18 2.85 -14.98 -11.34
C PRO A 18 2.71 -15.93 -10.13
N ARG A 19 3.61 -15.80 -9.15
CA ARG A 19 3.64 -16.61 -7.92
C ARG A 19 2.43 -16.41 -7.00
N VAL A 20 1.62 -15.37 -7.19
CA VAL A 20 0.39 -15.14 -6.40
C VAL A 20 -0.88 -15.30 -7.25
N THR A 21 -0.73 -15.65 -8.53
CA THR A 21 -1.86 -15.92 -9.40
C THR A 21 -2.63 -17.13 -8.87
N GLY A 22 -3.94 -16.97 -8.67
CA GLY A 22 -4.81 -18.03 -8.14
C GLY A 22 -4.86 -18.12 -6.61
N HIS A 23 -4.05 -17.35 -5.87
CA HIS A 23 -4.19 -17.25 -4.42
C HIS A 23 -5.54 -16.65 -4.04
N SER A 24 -6.07 -17.05 -2.90
CA SER A 24 -7.26 -16.45 -2.32
C SER A 24 -6.89 -15.13 -1.64
N TRP A 25 -7.68 -14.08 -1.91
CA TRP A 25 -7.47 -12.76 -1.32
C TRP A 25 -8.35 -12.61 -0.09
N SER A 26 -7.73 -12.37 1.06
CA SER A 26 -8.43 -12.14 2.32
C SER A 26 -8.18 -10.72 2.83
N LEU A 27 -9.24 -10.03 3.26
CA LEU A 27 -9.13 -8.67 3.81
C LEU A 27 -8.64 -8.77 5.26
N ALA A 28 -7.33 -8.67 5.43
CA ALA A 28 -6.66 -8.80 6.72
C ALA A 28 -6.89 -7.56 7.61
N PHE A 29 -6.86 -6.37 7.03
CA PHE A 29 -7.06 -5.11 7.74
C PHE A 29 -7.82 -4.07 6.89
N CYS A 30 -8.69 -3.27 7.53
CA CYS A 30 -9.30 -2.09 6.92
C CYS A 30 -9.57 -1.02 7.99
N THR A 31 -9.22 0.24 7.74
CA THR A 31 -9.39 1.33 8.73
C THR A 31 -10.84 1.56 9.13
N SER A 32 -11.79 1.36 8.22
CA SER A 32 -13.23 1.50 8.52
C SER A 32 -13.76 0.41 9.45
N ARG A 33 -13.08 -0.75 9.54
CA ARG A 33 -13.42 -1.87 10.43
C ARG A 33 -12.57 -1.92 11.70
N ASP A 34 -11.27 -1.68 11.56
CA ASP A 34 -10.25 -1.99 12.57
C ASP A 34 -9.64 -0.74 13.23
N GLY A 35 -10.06 0.45 12.78
CA GLY A 35 -9.57 1.74 13.26
C GLY A 35 -8.32 2.24 12.53
N PHE A 36 -7.96 3.48 12.84
CA PHE A 36 -6.88 4.24 12.23
C PHE A 36 -5.62 4.13 13.11
N SER A 37 -4.92 3.00 13.03
CA SER A 37 -3.69 2.76 13.81
C SER A 37 -2.77 1.75 13.14
N LEU A 38 -1.53 2.16 12.89
CA LEU A 38 -0.49 1.34 12.29
C LEU A 38 -0.13 0.14 13.19
N ARG A 39 -0.16 0.33 14.51
CA ARG A 39 0.01 -0.78 15.48
C ARG A 39 -1.11 -1.83 15.34
N SER A 40 -2.35 -1.41 15.10
CA SER A 40 -3.44 -2.35 14.84
C SER A 40 -3.26 -3.09 13.51
N LEU A 41 -2.77 -2.40 12.47
CA LEU A 41 -2.39 -3.04 11.21
C LEU A 41 -1.31 -4.12 11.45
N TYR A 42 -0.20 -3.79 12.10
CA TYR A 42 0.87 -4.77 12.35
C TYR A 42 0.39 -6.00 13.13
N ARG A 43 -0.42 -5.80 14.18
CA ARG A 43 -1.01 -6.92 14.93
C ARG A 43 -1.91 -7.81 14.08
N ARG A 44 -2.63 -7.25 13.11
CA ARG A 44 -3.49 -8.04 12.21
C ARG A 44 -2.69 -8.79 11.16
N MET A 45 -1.52 -8.25 10.77
CA MET A 45 -0.63 -8.91 9.83
C MET A 45 0.24 -9.99 10.47
N GLU A 46 0.36 -9.99 11.80
CA GLU A 46 1.06 -11.04 12.54
C GLU A 46 0.48 -12.44 12.20
N GLY A 47 1.36 -13.40 11.92
CA GLY A 47 0.97 -14.75 11.49
C GLY A 47 0.70 -14.92 9.99
N HIS A 48 0.70 -13.85 9.19
CA HIS A 48 0.61 -13.97 7.73
C HIS A 48 2.02 -14.09 7.12
N SER A 49 2.31 -15.22 6.47
CA SER A 49 3.61 -15.48 5.81
C SER A 49 3.61 -15.16 4.32
N GLY A 50 2.45 -14.80 3.75
CA GLY A 50 2.28 -14.46 2.35
C GLY A 50 2.52 -12.98 2.02
N PRO A 51 2.62 -12.64 0.74
CA PRO A 51 2.68 -11.25 0.31
C PRO A 51 1.39 -10.51 0.67
N VAL A 52 1.54 -9.22 0.93
CA VAL A 52 0.46 -8.34 1.35
C VAL A 52 0.30 -7.27 0.28
N LEU A 53 -0.93 -7.10 -0.20
CA LEU A 53 -1.27 -5.99 -1.08
C LEU A 53 -1.88 -4.86 -0.24
N LEU A 54 -1.17 -3.75 -0.16
CA LEU A 54 -1.69 -2.51 0.40
C LEU A 54 -2.45 -1.76 -0.69
N VAL A 55 -3.70 -1.41 -0.44
CA VAL A 55 -4.55 -0.69 -1.38
C VAL A 55 -4.93 0.66 -0.77
N LEU A 56 -4.47 1.73 -1.41
CA LEU A 56 -4.93 3.09 -1.18
C LEU A 56 -5.81 3.50 -2.36
N ARG A 57 -6.97 4.10 -2.07
CA ARG A 57 -7.85 4.60 -3.11
C ARG A 57 -7.35 5.96 -3.58
N ASP A 58 -6.91 6.03 -4.83
CA ASP A 58 -6.62 7.28 -5.55
C ASP A 58 -7.57 7.47 -6.76
N GLN A 59 -7.58 8.67 -7.36
CA GLN A 59 -8.43 9.04 -8.49
C GLN A 59 -7.87 8.60 -9.86
N ASP A 60 -6.55 8.39 -10.00
CA ASP A 60 -5.90 8.31 -11.32
C ASP A 60 -5.33 6.92 -11.71
N GLY A 61 -5.51 5.89 -10.88
CA GLY A 61 -5.37 4.48 -11.29
C GLY A 61 -3.99 4.07 -11.85
N GLN A 62 -2.91 4.71 -11.40
CA GLN A 62 -1.56 4.51 -11.92
C GLN A 62 -0.86 3.27 -11.34
N VAL A 63 0.08 2.68 -12.10
CA VAL A 63 0.88 1.51 -11.67
C VAL A 63 2.37 1.76 -11.89
N PHE A 64 3.16 1.61 -10.83
CA PHE A 64 4.62 1.76 -10.84
C PHE A 64 5.30 0.46 -10.43
N LYS A 65 6.39 0.11 -11.11
CA LYS A 65 7.16 -1.13 -10.89
C LYS A 65 8.57 -0.81 -10.43
N TRP A 66 9.22 -1.79 -9.80
CA TRP A 66 10.62 -1.67 -9.41
C TRP A 66 11.53 -1.38 -10.62
N THR A 67 12.43 -0.41 -10.46
CA THR A 67 13.33 0.06 -11.52
C THR A 67 14.64 -0.74 -11.64
N GLY A 68 14.98 -1.51 -10.61
CA GLY A 68 16.31 -2.13 -10.49
C GLY A 68 17.38 -1.23 -9.86
N ASN A 69 17.09 0.06 -9.60
CA ASN A 69 18.11 1.02 -9.19
C ASN A 69 18.61 0.83 -7.74
N ASN A 70 17.70 0.43 -6.84
CA ASN A 70 18.04 0.09 -5.44
C ASN A 70 17.02 -0.89 -4.86
N SER A 71 17.29 -1.44 -3.68
CA SER A 71 16.40 -2.39 -2.99
C SER A 71 15.74 -1.82 -1.73
N PHE A 72 15.59 -0.49 -1.65
CA PHE A 72 14.99 0.20 -0.51
C PHE A 72 13.46 0.26 -0.63
N PHE A 73 12.83 -0.92 -0.54
CA PHE A 73 11.41 -1.09 -0.87
C PHE A 73 10.46 -0.59 0.20
N VAL A 74 10.63 -1.02 1.44
CA VAL A 74 9.70 -0.74 2.55
C VAL A 74 10.51 -0.52 3.81
N LYS A 75 10.15 0.51 4.59
CA LYS A 75 10.62 0.76 5.95
C LYS A 75 9.40 1.02 6.81
N GLY A 76 9.40 0.54 8.05
CA GLY A 76 8.32 0.83 8.98
C GLY A 76 8.77 0.74 10.42
N ASP A 77 8.16 1.57 11.24
CA ASP A 77 8.22 1.55 12.70
C ASP A 77 6.81 1.84 13.25
N LEU A 78 6.67 2.03 14.55
CA LEU A 78 5.36 2.27 15.16
C LEU A 78 4.74 3.62 14.77
N ASP A 79 5.55 4.58 14.32
CA ASP A 79 5.14 5.94 14.04
C ASP A 79 4.92 6.18 12.54
N SER A 80 5.41 5.30 11.68
CA SER A 80 5.31 5.49 10.24
C SER A 80 5.58 4.24 9.40
N LEU A 81 4.94 4.20 8.23
CA LEU A 81 5.18 3.22 7.17
C LEU A 81 5.59 3.94 5.89
N MET A 82 6.71 3.52 5.29
CA MET A 82 7.31 4.13 4.11
C MET A 82 7.55 3.10 3.02
N MET A 83 7.35 3.48 1.77
CA MET A 83 7.67 2.67 0.60
C MET A 83 8.44 3.46 -0.45
N GLY A 84 9.52 2.87 -0.96
CA GLY A 84 10.39 3.46 -1.96
C GLY A 84 11.25 4.59 -1.38
N SER A 85 12.50 4.65 -1.82
CA SER A 85 13.45 5.69 -1.39
C SER A 85 13.84 6.58 -2.56
N GLY A 86 13.84 7.90 -2.30
CA GLY A 86 14.37 8.94 -3.17
C GLY A 86 15.49 9.73 -2.50
N SER A 87 15.67 10.97 -2.95
CA SER A 87 16.68 11.93 -2.45
C SER A 87 16.28 12.53 -1.09
N GLY A 88 16.11 11.69 -0.07
CA GLY A 88 15.68 12.10 1.29
C GLY A 88 14.17 12.08 1.51
N GLN A 89 13.39 11.68 0.51
CA GLN A 89 11.93 11.50 0.57
C GLN A 89 11.52 10.08 0.19
N PHE A 90 10.27 9.71 0.47
CA PHE A 90 9.73 8.39 0.21
C PHE A 90 8.68 8.41 -0.90
N GLY A 91 8.62 7.33 -1.68
CA GLY A 91 7.60 7.16 -2.72
C GLY A 91 6.18 7.22 -2.16
N LEU A 92 6.00 6.60 -0.99
CA LEU A 92 4.81 6.68 -0.15
C LEU A 92 5.25 6.75 1.31
N TRP A 93 4.60 7.59 2.10
CA TRP A 93 4.74 7.68 3.55
C TRP A 93 3.35 7.74 4.17
N LEU A 94 3.15 7.03 5.28
CA LEU A 94 1.92 7.05 6.09
C LEU A 94 2.33 7.24 7.55
N ASP A 95 1.56 8.03 8.29
CA ASP A 95 1.75 8.20 9.74
C ASP A 95 1.20 7.02 10.56
N GLY A 96 1.60 6.95 11.84
CA GLY A 96 1.22 5.90 12.77
C GLY A 96 -0.28 5.87 13.10
N ASP A 97 -0.96 7.00 12.92
CA ASP A 97 -2.40 7.12 13.05
C ASP A 97 -3.14 6.74 11.75
N LEU A 98 -2.43 6.39 10.67
CA LEU A 98 -3.01 6.08 9.36
C LEU A 98 -3.98 7.16 8.86
N TYR A 99 -3.76 8.41 9.24
CA TYR A 99 -4.61 9.55 8.91
C TYR A 99 -3.94 10.47 7.89
N ARG A 100 -2.64 10.69 8.00
CA ARG A 100 -1.86 11.49 7.04
C ARG A 100 -0.96 10.60 6.23
N GLY A 101 -0.84 10.95 4.96
CA GLY A 101 0.13 10.36 4.08
C GLY A 101 0.80 11.40 3.21
N GLY A 102 1.89 10.97 2.59
CA GLY A 102 2.60 11.75 1.61
C GLY A 102 3.22 10.90 0.53
N SER A 103 3.55 11.53 -0.58
CA SER A 103 4.16 10.87 -1.73
C SER A 103 5.07 11.83 -2.47
N HIS A 104 6.22 11.32 -2.88
CA HIS A 104 7.19 12.04 -3.70
C HIS A 104 7.73 11.13 -4.80
N PRO A 105 8.33 11.69 -5.86
CA PRO A 105 9.08 10.89 -6.79
C PRO A 105 10.22 10.13 -6.10
N CYS A 106 10.38 8.84 -6.42
CA CYS A 106 11.43 8.03 -5.84
C CYS A 106 12.18 7.20 -6.87
N ALA A 107 13.46 6.95 -6.63
CA ALA A 107 14.33 6.21 -7.54
C ALA A 107 14.01 4.71 -7.56
N THR A 108 13.44 4.17 -6.48
CA THR A 108 13.10 2.74 -6.36
C THR A 108 12.03 2.32 -7.37
N PHE A 109 11.02 3.17 -7.61
CA PHE A 109 9.90 2.85 -8.51
C PHE A 109 9.79 3.80 -9.71
N ASN A 110 10.59 4.88 -9.74
CA ASN A 110 10.48 5.97 -10.71
C ASN A 110 9.04 6.47 -10.84
N ASN A 111 8.35 6.56 -9.70
CA ASN A 111 6.99 7.08 -9.64
C ASN A 111 6.98 8.61 -9.63
N GLU A 112 5.84 9.19 -10.02
CA GLU A 112 5.50 10.57 -9.73
C GLU A 112 4.81 10.67 -8.36
N VAL A 113 4.37 11.86 -7.96
CA VAL A 113 3.51 12.00 -6.77
C VAL A 113 2.23 11.18 -7.01
N LEU A 114 1.94 10.24 -6.11
CA LEU A 114 0.87 9.24 -6.27
C LEU A 114 -0.54 9.79 -6.05
N ALA A 115 -0.67 11.05 -5.64
CA ALA A 115 -1.92 11.73 -5.37
C ALA A 115 -1.88 13.14 -5.97
N ARG A 116 -3.03 13.83 -5.98
CA ARG A 116 -3.12 15.21 -6.48
C ARG A 116 -2.16 16.21 -5.80
N GLN A 117 -1.75 15.91 -4.56
CA GLN A 117 -0.83 16.72 -3.76
C GLN A 117 0.16 15.81 -3.06
N GLU A 118 1.35 16.33 -2.75
CA GLU A 118 2.40 15.59 -2.03
C GLU A 118 1.94 15.13 -0.64
N GLN A 119 1.02 15.85 -0.01
CA GLN A 119 0.42 15.48 1.28
C GLN A 119 -1.07 15.26 1.09
N PHE A 120 -1.60 14.23 1.74
CA PHE A 120 -3.00 13.86 1.66
C PHE A 120 -3.53 13.27 2.96
N CYS A 121 -4.85 13.34 3.14
CA CYS A 121 -5.56 12.64 4.20
C CYS A 121 -5.99 11.25 3.68
N ILE A 122 -5.80 10.24 4.51
CA ILE A 122 -6.18 8.86 4.20
C ILE A 122 -7.64 8.68 4.58
N MET A 123 -8.49 8.45 3.57
CA MET A 123 -9.91 8.20 3.78
C MET A 123 -10.17 6.75 4.20
N GLU A 124 -9.48 5.81 3.55
CA GLU A 124 -9.60 4.37 3.77
C GLU A 124 -8.30 3.69 3.35
N LEU A 125 -7.82 2.76 4.18
CA LEU A 125 -6.68 1.91 3.89
C LEU A 125 -7.10 0.45 4.04
N GLU A 126 -6.80 -0.37 3.05
CA GLU A 126 -7.02 -1.82 3.10
C GLU A 126 -5.70 -2.58 2.94
N ALA A 127 -5.49 -3.61 3.75
CA ALA A 127 -4.42 -4.59 3.56
C ALA A 127 -5.01 -5.96 3.28
N TRP A 128 -4.61 -6.54 2.15
CA TRP A 128 -5.08 -7.82 1.65
C TRP A 128 -3.97 -8.86 1.74
N ALA A 129 -4.22 -9.96 2.45
CA ALA A 129 -3.31 -11.09 2.49
C ALA A 129 -3.62 -12.07 1.35
N LEU A 130 -2.59 -12.51 0.65
CA LEU A 130 -2.69 -13.47 -0.45
C LEU A 130 -2.15 -14.83 0.02
N SER A 131 -3.02 -15.84 0.06
CA SER A 131 -2.74 -17.21 0.51
C SER A 131 -3.16 -18.26 -0.49
#